data_AF-A0A267FDP8-F1
#
_entry.id   AF-A0A267FDP8-F1
#
_cell.length_a   1.000
_cell.length_b   1.000
_cell.length_c   1.000
_cell.angle_alpha   90.00
_cell.angle_beta   90.00
_cell.angle_gamma   90.00
#
_symmetry.space_group_name_H-M   'P 1'
#
loop_
_entity.id
_entity.type
_entity.pdbx_description
1 polymer ?
#
loop_
_entity_poly.entity_id
_entity_poly.type
_entity_poly.pdbx_seq_one_letter_code
_entity_poly.pdbx_strand_id
1 'polypeptide(L)'
;IKTLTAMVSLLRCSVLHLPPTWSHLFTLTSGLERCARKGQGIERVLAIDAFSLLCLQLDADELTQDMAEFKQAAVEHSHRQSGAELRVRAAACSALALGTFVSPQTDSGRLSEMLANFEAIFSASGHKGDGSVPVHSSEVCDLHESAIDAWCLLFTFA
;
A
#
# COMPACT_ATOMS: atom_id res chain seq x y z
N ILE A 1 -0.97 3.70 17.84
CA ILE A 1 -0.10 2.51 17.62
C ILE A 1 -0.75 1.22 18.11
N LYS A 2 -0.92 0.95 19.42
CA LYS A 2 -1.49 -0.33 19.93
C LYS A 2 -2.80 -0.75 19.24
N THR A 3 -3.74 0.19 19.07
CA THR A 3 -5.01 -0.04 18.38
C THR A 3 -4.83 -0.47 16.93
N LEU A 4 -3.97 0.22 16.17
CA LEU A 4 -3.69 -0.13 14.77
C LEU A 4 -2.99 -1.49 14.67
N THR A 5 -2.06 -1.81 15.57
CA THR A 5 -1.41 -3.12 15.63
C THR A 5 -2.42 -4.24 15.87
N ALA A 6 -3.35 -4.05 16.82
CA ALA A 6 -4.41 -5.00 17.09
C ALA A 6 -5.36 -5.15 15.88
N MET A 7 -5.70 -4.05 15.23
CA MET A 7 -6.54 -4.04 14.04
C MET A 7 -5.90 -4.79 12.87
N VAL A 8 -4.63 -4.52 12.54
CA VAL A 8 -3.89 -5.26 11.50
C VAL A 8 -3.85 -6.76 11.83
N SER A 9 -3.58 -7.11 13.10
CA SER A 9 -3.54 -8.52 13.53
C SER A 9 -4.91 -9.19 13.37
N LEU A 10 -6.00 -8.48 13.73
CA LEU A 10 -7.36 -8.99 13.59
C LEU A 10 -7.73 -9.18 12.12
N LEU A 11 -7.47 -8.20 11.26
CA LEU A 11 -7.77 -8.26 9.83
C LEU A 11 -6.94 -9.34 9.11
N ARG A 12 -5.73 -9.66 9.57
CA ARG A 12 -4.94 -10.77 8.99
C ARG A 12 -5.48 -12.15 9.40
N CYS A 13 -6.06 -12.27 10.59
CA CYS A 13 -6.45 -13.55 11.17
C CYS A 13 -7.96 -13.84 11.08
N SER A 14 -8.78 -12.88 10.68
CA SER A 14 -10.24 -12.99 10.72
C SER A 14 -10.87 -12.18 9.59
N VAL A 15 -11.99 -12.69 9.06
CA VAL A 15 -12.85 -11.93 8.13
C VAL A 15 -13.77 -11.03 8.94
N LEU A 16 -13.83 -9.75 8.57
CA LEU A 16 -14.71 -8.78 9.21
C LEU A 16 -16.17 -9.04 8.83
N HIS A 17 -16.93 -9.65 9.73
CA HIS A 17 -18.38 -9.77 9.58
C HIS A 17 -19.08 -8.54 10.18
N LEU A 18 -19.27 -7.52 9.37
CA LEU A 18 -20.03 -6.33 9.77
C LEU A 18 -21.54 -6.63 9.70
N PRO A 19 -22.30 -6.37 10.77
CA PRO A 19 -23.75 -6.50 10.68
C PRO A 19 -24.30 -5.45 9.69
N PRO A 20 -25.41 -5.73 8.97
CA PRO A 20 -25.99 -4.78 8.01
C PRO A 20 -26.38 -3.42 8.63
N THR A 21 -26.52 -3.37 9.95
CA THR A 21 -26.83 -2.15 10.72
C THR A 21 -25.59 -1.35 11.12
N TRP A 22 -24.39 -1.81 10.77
CA TRP A 22 -23.16 -1.13 11.15
C TRP A 22 -22.91 0.09 10.26
N SER A 23 -23.03 1.27 10.85
CA SER A 23 -22.95 2.56 10.14
C SER A 23 -21.64 3.32 10.37
N HIS A 24 -20.62 2.64 10.90
CA HIS A 24 -19.35 3.27 11.27
C HIS A 24 -18.23 3.04 10.25
N LEU A 25 -18.53 2.49 9.07
CA LEU A 25 -17.53 2.20 8.04
C LEU A 25 -16.77 3.45 7.64
N PHE A 26 -17.50 4.50 7.28
CA PHE A 26 -16.94 5.80 6.94
C PHE A 26 -16.05 6.38 8.05
N THR A 27 -16.47 6.27 9.32
CA THR A 27 -15.67 6.75 10.45
C THR A 27 -14.36 5.95 10.60
N LEU A 28 -14.41 4.64 10.35
CA LEU A 28 -13.24 3.77 10.42
C LEU A 28 -12.26 4.09 9.28
N THR A 29 -12.77 4.14 8.04
CA THR A 29 -11.97 4.39 6.82
C THR A 29 -11.36 5.79 6.83
N SER A 30 -12.13 6.84 7.17
CA SER A 30 -11.61 8.20 7.31
C SER A 30 -10.59 8.35 8.44
N GLY A 31 -10.75 7.59 9.54
CA GLY A 31 -9.77 7.54 10.61
C GLY A 31 -8.44 6.95 10.14
N LEU A 32 -8.49 5.84 9.41
CA LEU A 32 -7.32 5.19 8.82
C LEU A 32 -6.65 6.07 7.75
N GLU A 33 -7.44 6.69 6.86
CA GLU A 33 -6.97 7.61 5.82
C GLU A 33 -6.23 8.80 6.45
N ARG A 34 -6.79 9.40 7.50
CA ARG A 34 -6.12 10.46 8.27
C ARG A 34 -4.81 9.98 8.89
N CYS A 35 -4.76 8.79 9.47
CA CYS A 35 -3.53 8.22 10.03
C CYS A 35 -2.49 7.91 8.95
N ALA A 36 -2.91 7.43 7.78
CA ALA A 36 -2.03 7.21 6.64
C ALA A 36 -1.40 8.53 6.17
N ARG A 37 -2.21 9.59 5.99
CA ARG A 37 -1.68 10.89 5.54
C ARG A 37 -0.83 11.59 6.60
N LYS A 38 -1.33 11.71 7.83
CA LYS A 38 -0.77 12.61 8.86
C LYS A 38 0.09 11.89 9.92
N GLY A 39 -0.06 10.58 10.07
CA GLY A 39 0.73 9.79 11.02
C GLY A 39 2.21 9.74 10.66
N GLN A 40 3.05 9.20 11.54
CA GLN A 40 4.50 9.12 11.33
C GLN A 40 5.05 7.73 11.63
N GLY A 41 6.13 7.35 10.93
CA GLY A 41 6.82 6.08 11.13
C GLY A 41 5.88 4.89 11.14
N ILE A 42 5.91 4.11 12.22
CA ILE A 42 5.13 2.88 12.37
C ILE A 42 3.61 3.11 12.41
N GLU A 43 3.14 4.26 12.90
CA GLU A 43 1.71 4.57 12.90
C GLU A 43 1.16 4.63 11.47
N ARG A 44 1.89 5.31 10.58
CA ARG A 44 1.52 5.43 9.17
C ARG A 44 1.55 4.08 8.47
N VAL A 45 2.61 3.29 8.69
CA VAL A 45 2.72 1.92 8.13
C VAL A 45 1.51 1.08 8.53
N LEU A 46 1.18 1.04 9.83
CA LEU A 46 0.06 0.24 10.32
C LEU A 46 -1.30 0.73 9.79
N ALA A 47 -1.46 2.04 9.57
CA ALA A 47 -2.68 2.59 8.98
C ALA A 47 -2.84 2.18 7.51
N ILE A 48 -1.75 2.23 6.74
CA ILE A 48 -1.71 1.77 5.35
C ILE A 48 -2.03 0.28 5.25
N ASP A 49 -1.39 -0.55 6.09
CA ASP A 49 -1.66 -1.98 6.17
C ASP A 49 -3.12 -2.28 6.54
N ALA A 50 -3.64 -1.63 7.58
CA ALA A 50 -5.01 -1.85 8.06
C ALA A 50 -6.04 -1.48 6.98
N PHE A 51 -5.85 -0.36 6.29
CA PHE A 51 -6.76 0.04 5.21
C PHE A 51 -6.70 -0.93 4.04
N SER A 52 -5.50 -1.37 3.63
CA SER A 52 -5.32 -2.32 2.53
C SER A 52 -5.99 -3.67 2.83
N LEU A 53 -5.85 -4.17 4.06
CA LEU A 53 -6.53 -5.38 4.50
C LEU A 53 -8.05 -5.21 4.56
N LEU A 54 -8.53 -4.04 4.98
CA LEU A 54 -9.96 -3.73 4.98
C LEU A 54 -10.53 -3.76 3.56
N CYS A 55 -9.81 -3.19 2.58
CA CYS A 55 -10.20 -3.26 1.17
C CYS A 55 -10.29 -4.68 0.62
N LEU A 56 -9.48 -5.62 1.13
CA LEU A 56 -9.55 -7.02 0.72
C LEU A 56 -10.74 -7.77 1.34
N GLN A 57 -11.32 -7.24 2.41
CA GLN A 57 -12.39 -7.90 3.16
C GLN A 57 -13.78 -7.34 2.90
N LEU A 58 -13.88 -6.16 2.32
CA LEU A 58 -15.14 -5.50 2.00
C LEU A 58 -15.38 -5.46 0.50
N ASP A 59 -16.65 -5.38 0.11
CA ASP A 59 -17.00 -5.29 -1.30
C ASP A 59 -16.53 -3.96 -1.89
N ALA A 60 -16.04 -3.98 -3.13
CA ALA A 60 -15.47 -2.80 -3.79
C ALA A 60 -16.45 -1.60 -3.84
N ASP A 61 -17.75 -1.89 -3.90
CA ASP A 61 -18.83 -0.90 -3.92
C ASP A 61 -19.00 -0.16 -2.58
N GLU A 62 -18.65 -0.79 -1.45
CA GLU A 62 -18.79 -0.19 -0.10
C GLU A 62 -17.69 0.84 0.19
N LEU A 63 -16.56 0.75 -0.51
CA LEU A 63 -15.34 1.52 -0.22
C LEU A 63 -14.88 2.43 -1.36
N THR A 64 -15.63 2.53 -2.47
CA THR A 64 -15.15 3.15 -3.71
C THR A 64 -14.55 4.55 -3.52
N GLN A 65 -15.23 5.44 -2.77
CA GLN A 65 -14.74 6.80 -2.54
C GLN A 65 -13.52 6.83 -1.59
N ASP A 66 -13.61 6.13 -0.46
CA ASP A 66 -12.54 6.09 0.54
C ASP A 66 -11.26 5.47 -0.05
N MET A 67 -11.40 4.48 -0.94
CA MET A 67 -10.29 3.87 -1.67
C MET A 67 -9.61 4.85 -2.63
N ALA A 68 -10.35 5.75 -3.27
CA ALA A 68 -9.75 6.73 -4.18
C ALA A 68 -8.84 7.71 -3.41
N GLU A 69 -9.33 8.22 -2.28
CA GLU A 69 -8.56 9.13 -1.41
C GLU A 69 -7.34 8.43 -0.81
N PHE A 70 -7.51 7.18 -0.35
CA PHE A 70 -6.40 6.39 0.18
C PHE A 70 -5.35 6.07 -0.89
N LYS A 71 -5.77 5.67 -2.10
CA LYS A 71 -4.84 5.44 -3.23
C LYS A 71 -4.02 6.68 -3.54
N GLN A 72 -4.62 7.87 -3.53
CA GLN A 72 -3.89 9.11 -3.75
C GLN A 72 -2.80 9.32 -2.68
N ALA A 73 -3.11 9.12 -1.40
CA ALA A 73 -2.12 9.18 -0.33
C ALA A 73 -0.98 8.17 -0.53
N ALA A 74 -1.31 6.93 -0.90
CA ALA A 74 -0.32 5.89 -1.14
C ALA A 74 0.57 6.20 -2.35
N VAL A 75 0.04 6.80 -3.42
CA VAL A 75 0.82 7.32 -4.56
C VAL A 75 1.84 8.33 -4.06
N GLU A 76 1.40 9.34 -3.32
CA GLU A 76 2.28 10.38 -2.76
C GLU A 76 3.40 9.76 -1.92
N HIS A 77 3.10 8.75 -1.11
CA HIS A 77 4.09 8.07 -0.26
C HIS A 77 5.09 7.24 -1.06
N SER A 78 4.65 6.46 -2.06
CA SER A 78 5.53 5.60 -2.86
C SER A 78 6.63 6.38 -3.61
N HIS A 79 6.31 7.57 -4.10
CA HIS A 79 7.19 8.44 -4.87
C HIS A 79 8.24 9.20 -4.01
N ARG A 80 8.12 9.19 -2.68
CA ARG A 80 9.04 9.95 -1.82
C ARG A 80 10.46 9.40 -1.93
N GLN A 81 11.41 10.25 -2.27
CA GLN A 81 12.83 9.87 -2.39
C GLN A 81 13.58 9.88 -1.03
N SER A 82 12.87 10.04 0.09
CA SER A 82 13.49 10.12 1.43
C SER A 82 13.77 8.74 2.01
N GLY A 83 15.03 8.49 2.39
CA GLY A 83 15.44 7.27 3.11
C GLY A 83 14.83 7.14 4.51
N ALA A 84 14.29 8.21 5.11
CA ALA A 84 13.64 8.17 6.42
C ALA A 84 12.26 7.48 6.40
N GLU A 85 11.72 7.16 5.21
CA GLU A 85 10.38 6.60 5.04
C GLU A 85 10.35 5.28 4.26
N LEU A 86 11.46 4.52 4.21
CA LEU A 86 11.54 3.26 3.45
C LEU A 86 10.41 2.27 3.77
N ARG A 87 10.11 2.05 5.05
CA ARG A 87 9.02 1.14 5.47
C ARG A 87 7.63 1.66 5.08
N VAL A 88 7.44 2.98 5.06
CA VAL A 88 6.18 3.60 4.61
C VAL A 88 6.04 3.42 3.11
N ARG A 89 7.12 3.59 2.33
CA ARG A 89 7.13 3.36 0.89
C ARG A 89 6.83 1.91 0.54
N ALA A 90 7.41 0.96 1.28
CA ALA A 90 7.16 -0.47 1.10
C ALA A 90 5.67 -0.81 1.30
N ALA A 91 5.10 -0.38 2.42
CA ALA A 91 3.67 -0.52 2.69
C ALA A 91 2.80 0.15 1.62
N ALA A 92 3.18 1.35 1.16
CA ALA A 92 2.47 2.09 0.12
C ALA A 92 2.48 1.37 -1.24
N CYS A 93 3.58 0.73 -1.64
CA CYS A 93 3.65 -0.05 -2.89
C CYS A 93 2.65 -1.22 -2.85
N SER A 94 2.64 -1.97 -1.75
CA SER A 94 1.68 -3.06 -1.54
C SER A 94 0.24 -2.57 -1.56
N ALA A 95 -0.04 -1.49 -0.81
CA ALA A 95 -1.37 -0.90 -0.71
C ALA A 95 -1.92 -0.41 -2.06
N LEU A 96 -1.07 0.21 -2.87
CA LEU A 96 -1.40 0.68 -4.21
C LEU A 96 -1.77 -0.48 -5.13
N ALA A 97 -0.94 -1.53 -5.17
CA ALA A 97 -1.19 -2.68 -6.02
C ALA A 97 -2.48 -3.41 -5.61
N LEU A 98 -2.68 -3.64 -4.32
CA LEU A 98 -3.91 -4.26 -3.80
C LEU A 98 -5.15 -3.41 -4.09
N GLY A 99 -5.09 -2.10 -3.85
CA GLY A 99 -6.20 -1.18 -4.09
C GLY A 99 -6.58 -1.06 -5.57
N THR A 100 -5.61 -1.19 -6.47
CA THR A 100 -5.85 -1.24 -7.92
C THR A 100 -6.38 -2.62 -8.35
N PHE A 101 -5.90 -3.70 -7.75
CA PHE A 101 -6.36 -5.06 -8.04
C PHE A 101 -7.82 -5.30 -7.65
N VAL A 102 -8.24 -4.86 -6.46
CA VAL A 102 -9.61 -5.06 -5.95
C VAL A 102 -10.63 -4.13 -6.63
N SER A 103 -10.20 -2.96 -7.09
CA SER A 103 -11.05 -1.98 -7.77
C SER A 103 -10.49 -1.68 -9.17
N PRO A 104 -10.73 -2.56 -10.16
CA PRO A 104 -10.08 -2.53 -11.47
C PRO A 104 -10.51 -1.39 -12.40
N GLN A 105 -11.17 -0.33 -11.90
CA GLN A 105 -11.49 0.87 -12.67
C GLN A 105 -10.29 1.82 -12.81
N THR A 106 -9.10 1.29 -13.03
CA THR A 106 -7.88 2.08 -13.24
C THR A 106 -7.62 2.19 -14.73
N ASP A 107 -7.55 3.42 -15.25
CA ASP A 107 -7.22 3.64 -16.66
C ASP A 107 -5.81 3.14 -16.99
N SER A 108 -5.59 2.76 -18.25
CA SER A 108 -4.33 2.17 -18.70
C SER A 108 -3.12 3.10 -18.51
N GLY A 109 -3.34 4.42 -18.53
CA GLY A 109 -2.29 5.41 -18.29
C GLY A 109 -1.78 5.34 -16.85
N ARG A 110 -2.69 5.39 -15.89
CA ARG A 110 -2.36 5.27 -14.46
C ARG A 110 -1.72 3.93 -14.11
N LEU A 111 -2.21 2.84 -14.71
CA LEU A 111 -1.58 1.51 -14.55
C LEU A 111 -0.13 1.53 -15.03
N SER A 112 0.13 2.09 -16.21
CA SER A 112 1.50 2.21 -16.75
C SER A 112 2.40 3.07 -15.88
N GLU A 113 1.89 4.17 -15.33
CA GLU A 113 2.65 5.03 -14.40
C GLU A 113 3.02 4.28 -13.10
N MET A 114 2.09 3.51 -12.54
CA MET A 114 2.34 2.70 -11.35
C MET A 114 3.39 1.62 -11.61
N LEU A 115 3.29 0.90 -12.72
CA LEU A 115 4.27 -0.11 -13.13
C LEU A 115 5.66 0.51 -13.32
N ALA A 116 5.76 1.65 -14.00
CA ALA A 116 7.03 2.35 -14.18
C ALA A 116 7.63 2.81 -12.84
N ASN A 117 6.80 3.29 -11.91
CA ASN A 117 7.27 3.69 -10.58
C ASN A 117 7.80 2.49 -9.77
N PHE A 118 7.08 1.36 -9.75
CA PHE A 118 7.57 0.16 -9.06
C PHE A 118 8.85 -0.40 -9.69
N GLU A 119 8.93 -0.41 -11.02
CA GLU A 119 10.13 -0.81 -11.76
C GLU A 119 11.34 0.07 -11.41
N ALA A 120 11.16 1.39 -11.37
CA ALA A 120 12.21 2.31 -10.94
C ALA A 120 12.69 2.05 -9.50
N ILE A 121 11.80 1.59 -8.61
CA ILE A 121 12.16 1.25 -7.23
C ILE A 121 12.98 -0.04 -7.18
N PHE A 122 12.48 -1.16 -7.71
CA PHE A 122 13.16 -2.45 -7.54
C PHE A 122 14.39 -2.60 -8.44
N SER A 123 14.45 -1.92 -9.60
CA SER A 123 15.61 -1.97 -10.50
C SER A 123 16.89 -1.42 -9.87
N ALA A 124 16.77 -0.59 -8.84
CA ALA A 124 17.90 -0.11 -8.04
C ALA A 124 18.64 -1.22 -7.27
N SER A 125 18.04 -2.42 -7.14
CA SER A 125 18.68 -3.63 -6.60
C SER A 125 19.67 -4.29 -7.58
N GLY A 126 19.58 -3.96 -8.86
CA GLY A 126 20.41 -4.54 -9.90
C GLY A 126 21.89 -4.14 -9.80
N HIS A 127 22.75 -4.95 -10.41
CA HIS A 127 24.18 -4.66 -10.48
C HIS A 127 24.43 -3.28 -11.08
N LYS A 128 25.36 -2.54 -10.46
CA LYS A 128 25.89 -1.35 -11.11
C LYS A 128 26.72 -1.82 -12.30
N GLY A 129 26.75 -1.05 -13.39
CA GLY A 129 27.43 -1.44 -14.64
C GLY A 129 28.94 -1.71 -14.53
N ASP A 130 29.51 -1.62 -13.33
CA ASP A 130 30.86 -2.00 -12.94
C ASP A 130 30.98 -3.46 -12.45
N GLY A 131 29.88 -4.22 -12.43
CA GLY A 131 29.83 -5.62 -11.98
C GLY A 131 29.81 -5.80 -10.47
N SER A 132 29.74 -4.72 -9.69
CA SER A 132 29.59 -4.79 -8.23
C SER A 132 28.15 -5.12 -7.83
N VAL A 133 28.01 -5.98 -6.82
CA VAL A 133 26.71 -6.26 -6.17
C VAL A 133 26.41 -5.12 -5.19
N PRO A 134 25.27 -4.42 -5.32
CA PRO A 134 24.88 -3.42 -4.34
C PRO A 134 24.68 -4.07 -2.96
N VAL A 135 25.26 -3.46 -1.92
CA VAL A 135 24.98 -3.83 -0.53
C VAL A 135 23.91 -2.88 0.00
N HIS A 136 22.73 -3.41 0.30
CA HIS A 136 21.58 -2.66 0.78
C HIS A 136 21.29 -2.98 2.25
N SER A 137 20.69 -2.02 2.98
CA SER A 137 20.14 -2.32 4.30
C SER A 137 18.88 -3.18 4.18
N SER A 138 18.48 -3.83 5.28
CA SER A 138 17.25 -4.63 5.32
C SER A 138 16.04 -3.82 4.83
N GLU A 139 15.87 -2.57 5.30
CA GLU A 139 14.74 -1.74 4.90
C GLU A 139 14.72 -1.38 3.41
N VAL A 140 15.88 -1.34 2.75
CA VAL A 140 15.95 -1.10 1.31
C VAL A 140 15.56 -2.39 0.57
N CYS A 141 16.01 -3.55 1.04
CA CYS A 141 15.59 -4.83 0.49
C CYS A 141 14.07 -5.03 0.62
N ASP A 142 13.48 -4.75 1.79
CA ASP A 142 12.04 -4.86 2.03
C ASP A 142 11.23 -3.97 1.06
N LEU A 143 11.75 -2.78 0.75
CA LEU A 143 11.15 -1.87 -0.23
C LEU A 143 11.23 -2.44 -1.66
N HIS A 144 12.39 -2.97 -2.06
CA HIS A 144 12.54 -3.59 -3.38
C HIS A 144 11.62 -4.81 -3.55
N GLU A 145 11.53 -5.66 -2.53
CA GLU A 145 10.62 -6.82 -2.48
C GLU A 145 9.16 -6.38 -2.61
N SER A 146 8.72 -5.42 -1.78
CA SER A 146 7.36 -4.89 -1.86
C SER A 146 7.03 -4.27 -3.22
N ALA A 147 8.00 -3.62 -3.87
CA ALA A 147 7.82 -3.00 -5.17
C ALA A 147 7.72 -4.03 -6.30
N ILE A 148 8.58 -5.07 -6.31
CA ILE A 148 8.51 -6.10 -7.34
C ILE A 148 7.25 -6.96 -7.21
N ASP A 149 6.83 -7.30 -5.99
CA ASP A 149 5.57 -8.03 -5.76
C ASP A 149 4.36 -7.22 -6.23
N ALA A 150 4.34 -5.92 -5.90
CA ALA A 150 3.33 -4.98 -6.35
C ALA A 150 3.30 -4.85 -7.89
N TRP A 151 4.46 -4.79 -8.53
CA TRP A 151 4.59 -4.77 -9.98
C TRP A 151 4.04 -6.05 -10.60
N CYS A 152 4.44 -7.22 -10.10
CA CYS A 152 3.98 -8.52 -10.59
C CYS A 152 2.46 -8.67 -10.46
N LEU A 153 1.88 -8.23 -9.34
CA LEU A 153 0.42 -8.26 -9.15
C LEU A 153 -0.29 -7.41 -10.21
N LEU A 154 0.15 -6.18 -10.44
CA LEU A 154 -0.48 -5.28 -11.41
C LEU A 154 -0.22 -5.68 -12.86
N PHE A 155 0.91 -6.33 -13.13
CA PHE A 155 1.24 -6.83 -14.46
C PHE A 155 0.27 -7.93 -14.92
N THR A 156 -0.50 -8.54 -14.02
CA THR A 156 -1.58 -9.47 -14.41
C THR A 156 -2.71 -8.82 -15.20
N PHE A 157 -2.83 -7.48 -15.18
CA PHE A 157 -3.77 -6.70 -16.00
C PHE A 157 -3.18 -6.18 -17.31
N ALA A 158 -1.86 -6.32 -17.52
CA ALA A 158 -1.12 -5.74 -18.64
C ALA A 158 -1.23 -6.56 -19.93
#